data_AF-A0A1H5ZJB0-F1
#
_entry.id   AF-A0A1H5ZJB0-F1
#
_cell.length_a   1.000
_cell.length_b   1.000
_cell.length_c   1.000
_cell.angle_alpha   90.00
_cell.angle_beta   90.00
_cell.angle_gamma   90.00
#
_symmetry.space_group_name_H-M   'P 1'
#
loop_
_entity.id
_entity.type
_entity.pdbx_description
1 polymer ?
#
loop_
_entity_poly.entity_id
_entity_poly.type
_entity_poly.pdbx_seq_one_letter_code
_entity_poly.pdbx_strand_id
1 'polypeptide(L)'
;METKKSIYQLHEEHKTWLNKLLFYKDELVIMSKRISEVAEKNTSKEVRSLTDHFNNQLIIQKEQIDILSHDIKSHELYLESAANDNPNAVDHDKFSDHKNHRESIATFEKLFKDLREELIDFLSKWM
;
A
#
# COMPACT_ATOMS: atom_id res chain seq x y z
N MET A 1 -11.92 -8.92 24.56
CA MET A 1 -13.24 -8.84 23.91
C MET A 1 -13.08 -7.99 22.67
N GLU A 2 -13.01 -8.60 21.49
CA GLU A 2 -13.05 -7.85 20.23
C GLU A 2 -14.45 -7.26 20.09
N THR A 3 -14.56 -5.93 20.13
CA THR A 3 -15.81 -5.23 19.84
C THR A 3 -16.19 -5.52 18.39
N LYS A 4 -17.29 -6.26 18.19
CA LYS A 4 -17.87 -6.54 16.88
C LYS A 4 -18.13 -5.21 16.18
N LYS A 5 -17.30 -4.86 15.19
CA LYS A 5 -17.46 -3.62 14.43
C LYS A 5 -18.73 -3.70 13.59
N SER A 6 -19.40 -2.58 13.37
CA SER A 6 -20.53 -2.57 12.42
C SER A 6 -20.02 -2.63 10.99
N ILE A 7 -20.86 -3.08 10.05
CA ILE A 7 -20.55 -3.06 8.60
C ILE A 7 -20.12 -1.66 8.16
N TYR A 8 -20.79 -0.62 8.68
CA TYR A 8 -20.43 0.78 8.45
C TYR A 8 -19.00 1.12 8.90
N GLN A 9 -18.57 0.64 10.07
CA GLN A 9 -17.20 0.86 10.53
C GLN A 9 -16.16 0.15 9.64
N LEU A 10 -16.47 -1.06 9.17
CA LEU A 10 -15.59 -1.80 8.25
C LEU A 10 -15.46 -1.07 6.91
N HIS A 11 -16.57 -0.57 6.38
CA HIS A 11 -16.61 0.23 5.15
C HIS A 11 -15.75 1.50 5.24
N GLU A 12 -15.89 2.26 6.33
CA GLU A 12 -15.08 3.47 6.54
C GLU A 12 -13.58 3.15 6.67
N GLU A 13 -13.23 2.00 7.26
CA GLU A 13 -11.84 1.54 7.32
C GLU A 13 -11.30 1.13 5.94
N HIS A 14 -12.09 0.43 5.12
CA HIS A 14 -11.70 0.13 3.73
C HIS A 14 -11.46 1.40 2.92
N LYS A 15 -12.36 2.39 2.99
CA LYS A 15 -12.15 3.70 2.35
C LYS A 15 -10.86 4.36 2.80
N THR A 16 -10.59 4.32 4.10
CA THR A 16 -9.37 4.88 4.67
C THR A 16 -8.13 4.20 4.09
N TRP A 17 -8.13 2.86 4.01
CA TRP A 17 -7.02 2.10 3.43
C TRP A 17 -6.83 2.37 1.94
N LEU A 18 -7.92 2.41 1.16
CA LEU A 18 -7.85 2.72 -0.27
C LEU A 18 -7.28 4.13 -0.53
N ASN A 19 -7.68 5.12 0.27
CA ASN A 19 -7.13 6.48 0.18
C ASN A 19 -5.64 6.52 0.54
N LYS A 20 -5.21 5.77 1.55
CA LYS A 20 -3.79 5.63 1.90
C LYS A 20 -2.99 4.99 0.77
N LEU A 21 -3.48 3.88 0.21
CA LEU A 21 -2.84 3.19 -0.92
C LEU A 21 -2.71 4.12 -2.15
N LEU A 22 -3.73 4.94 -2.42
CA LEU A 22 -3.66 5.96 -3.47
C LEU A 22 -2.57 7.00 -3.19
N PHE A 23 -2.50 7.51 -1.96
CA PHE A 23 -1.45 8.45 -1.54
C PHE A 23 -0.05 7.86 -1.76
N TYR A 24 0.17 6.60 -1.34
CA TYR A 24 1.45 5.93 -1.55
C TYR A 24 1.76 5.72 -3.03
N LYS A 25 0.75 5.47 -3.87
CA LYS A 25 0.92 5.34 -5.32
C LYS A 25 1.40 6.65 -5.95
N ASP A 26 0.84 7.78 -5.54
CA ASP A 26 1.28 9.10 -5.98
C ASP A 26 2.71 9.39 -5.52
N GLU A 27 3.06 8.96 -4.31
CA GLU A 27 4.40 9.11 -3.77
C GLU A 27 5.45 8.29 -4.53
N LEU A 28 5.13 7.05 -4.96
CA LEU A 28 6.01 6.26 -5.83
C LEU A 28 6.36 7.01 -7.12
N VAL A 29 5.43 7.78 -7.68
CA VAL A 29 5.68 8.60 -8.88
C VAL A 29 6.71 9.70 -8.57
N ILE A 30 6.61 10.34 -7.41
CA ILE A 30 7.57 11.37 -6.97
C ILE A 30 8.95 10.74 -6.75
N MET A 31 9.01 9.60 -6.05
CA MET A 31 10.25 8.86 -5.81
C MET A 31 10.94 8.48 -7.11
N SER A 32 10.18 7.93 -8.07
CA SER A 32 10.70 7.56 -9.39
C SER A 32 11.33 8.75 -10.12
N LYS A 33 10.66 9.91 -10.11
CA LYS A 33 11.20 11.14 -10.73
C LYS A 33 12.53 11.56 -10.08
N ARG A 34 12.64 11.52 -8.75
CA ARG A 34 13.87 11.87 -8.03
C ARG A 34 15.02 10.91 -8.33
N ILE A 35 14.72 9.62 -8.44
CA ILE A 35 15.70 8.60 -8.84
C ILE A 35 16.20 8.89 -10.27
N SER A 36 15.30 9.21 -11.20
CA SER A 36 15.67 9.58 -12.58
C SER A 36 16.56 10.82 -12.63
N GLU A 37 16.25 11.87 -11.87
CA GLU A 37 17.09 13.08 -11.79
C GLU A 37 18.53 12.76 -11.34
N VAL A 38 18.71 11.87 -10.37
CA VAL A 38 20.04 11.43 -9.91
C VAL A 38 20.74 10.59 -10.98
N ALA A 39 20.02 9.68 -11.64
CA ALA A 39 20.56 8.81 -12.68
C ALA A 39 21.03 9.59 -13.92
N GLU A 40 20.34 10.68 -14.28
CA GLU A 40 20.72 11.56 -15.39
C GLU A 40 22.02 12.32 -15.10
N LYS A 41 22.23 12.76 -13.85
CA LYS A 41 23.39 13.54 -13.43
C LYS A 41 24.63 12.71 -13.13
N ASN A 42 24.47 11.40 -12.90
CA ASN A 42 25.54 10.53 -12.40
C ASN A 42 25.74 9.29 -13.27
N THR A 43 26.92 9.17 -13.88
CA THR A 43 27.25 8.04 -14.77
C THR A 43 28.09 6.95 -14.10
N SER A 44 28.36 7.04 -12.80
CA SER A 44 29.15 6.05 -12.09
C SER A 44 28.44 4.70 -12.05
N LYS A 45 29.21 3.60 -12.07
CA LYS A 45 28.64 2.24 -12.03
C LYS A 45 27.88 2.00 -10.73
N GLU A 46 28.36 2.57 -9.63
CA GLU A 46 27.72 2.50 -8.31
C GLU A 46 26.32 3.13 -8.32
N VAL A 47 26.20 4.38 -8.81
CA VAL A 47 24.91 5.09 -8.83
C VAL A 47 23.91 4.39 -9.74
N ARG A 48 24.34 3.84 -10.88
CA ARG A 48 23.47 3.04 -11.74
C ARG A 48 22.94 1.81 -11.00
N SER A 49 23.80 1.07 -10.31
CA SER A 49 23.38 -0.12 -9.55
C SER A 49 22.38 0.23 -8.44
N LEU A 50 22.56 1.35 -7.74
CA LEU A 50 21.62 1.82 -6.71
C LEU A 50 20.29 2.29 -7.32
N THR A 51 20.35 3.00 -8.45
CA THR A 51 19.18 3.42 -9.23
C THR A 51 18.34 2.21 -9.65
N ASP A 52 18.98 1.17 -10.19
CA ASP A 52 18.31 -0.06 -10.59
C ASP A 52 17.68 -0.78 -9.39
N HIS A 53 18.38 -0.82 -8.25
CA HIS A 53 17.86 -1.36 -7.01
C HIS A 53 16.57 -0.66 -6.58
N PHE A 54 16.57 0.68 -6.49
CA PHE A 54 15.39 1.44 -6.09
C PHE A 54 14.24 1.31 -7.10
N ASN A 55 14.52 1.34 -8.40
CA ASN A 55 13.49 1.16 -9.43
C ASN A 55 12.79 -0.20 -9.29
N ASN A 56 13.53 -1.28 -9.03
CA ASN A 56 12.94 -2.59 -8.77
C ASN A 56 12.06 -2.59 -7.51
N GLN A 57 12.51 -1.93 -6.44
CA GLN A 57 11.70 -1.78 -5.22
C GLN A 57 10.40 -1.00 -5.49
N LEU A 58 10.45 0.10 -6.27
CA LEU A 58 9.25 0.86 -6.63
C LEU A 58 8.24 0.02 -7.43
N ILE A 59 8.72 -0.85 -8.33
CA ILE A 59 7.86 -1.79 -9.07
C ILE A 59 7.15 -2.75 -8.11
N ILE A 60 7.90 -3.35 -7.19
CA ILE A 60 7.35 -4.27 -6.18
C ILE A 60 6.30 -3.56 -5.33
N GLN A 61 6.60 -2.36 -4.82
CA GLN A 61 5.65 -1.60 -3.99
C GLN A 61 4.38 -1.23 -4.78
N LYS A 62 4.51 -0.86 -6.05
CA LYS A 62 3.36 -0.58 -6.91
C LYS A 62 2.47 -1.81 -7.09
N GLU A 63 3.06 -2.97 -7.33
CA GLU A 63 2.34 -4.22 -7.48
C GLU A 63 1.62 -4.61 -6.17
N GLN A 64 2.27 -4.42 -5.02
CA GLN A 64 1.64 -4.63 -3.71
C GLN A 64 0.46 -3.68 -3.47
N ILE A 65 0.59 -2.40 -3.85
CA ILE A 65 -0.53 -1.44 -3.76
C ILE A 65 -1.72 -1.93 -4.60
N ASP A 66 -1.47 -2.40 -5.82
CA ASP A 66 -2.53 -2.84 -6.73
C ASP A 66 -3.21 -4.11 -6.21
N ILE A 67 -2.46 -5.07 -5.65
CA ILE A 67 -3.00 -6.28 -4.98
C ILE A 67 -3.87 -5.90 -3.79
N LEU A 68 -3.34 -5.12 -2.84
CA LEU A 68 -4.06 -4.71 -1.63
C LEU A 68 -5.33 -3.92 -1.98
N SER A 69 -5.25 -3.05 -2.99
CA SER A 69 -6.40 -2.29 -3.46
C SER A 69 -7.48 -3.19 -4.05
N HIS A 70 -7.09 -4.24 -4.78
CA HIS A 70 -8.01 -5.21 -5.35
C HIS A 70 -8.71 -6.01 -4.25
N ASP A 71 -7.95 -6.54 -3.30
CA ASP A 71 -8.47 -7.38 -2.21
C ASP A 71 -9.46 -6.61 -1.33
N ILE A 72 -9.11 -5.36 -0.96
CA ILE A 72 -9.98 -4.49 -0.18
C ILE A 72 -11.28 -4.18 -0.93
N LYS A 73 -11.20 -3.88 -2.23
CA LYS A 73 -12.40 -3.61 -3.06
C LYS A 73 -13.28 -4.84 -3.21
N SER A 74 -12.68 -6.02 -3.38
CA SER A 74 -13.41 -7.29 -3.45
C SER A 74 -14.16 -7.56 -2.15
N HIS A 75 -13.50 -7.34 -1.01
CA HIS A 75 -14.12 -7.49 0.30
C HIS A 75 -15.21 -6.43 0.55
N GLU A 76 -15.05 -5.21 0.06
CA GLU A 76 -16.06 -4.16 0.12
C GLU A 76 -17.35 -4.54 -0.64
N LEU A 77 -17.22 -4.98 -1.90
CA LEU A 77 -18.38 -5.42 -2.70
C LEU A 77 -19.15 -6.56 -2.03
N TYR A 78 -18.43 -7.44 -1.34
CA TYR A 78 -19.04 -8.49 -0.53
C TYR A 78 -19.82 -7.92 0.65
N LEU A 79 -19.25 -6.96 1.41
CA LEU A 79 -19.95 -6.32 2.54
C LEU A 79 -21.21 -5.57 2.08
N GLU A 80 -21.16 -4.88 0.94
CA GLU A 80 -22.31 -4.23 0.34
C GLU A 80 -23.42 -5.24 0.00
N SER A 81 -23.06 -6.38 -0.60
CA SER A 81 -24.00 -7.45 -0.92
C SER A 81 -24.63 -8.05 0.34
N ALA A 82 -23.81 -8.32 1.37
CA ALA A 82 -24.27 -8.86 2.64
C ALA A 82 -25.20 -7.90 3.40
N ALA A 83 -24.92 -6.60 3.34
CA ALA A 83 -25.78 -5.57 3.93
C ALA A 83 -27.16 -5.49 3.25
N ASN A 84 -27.23 -5.75 1.94
CA ASN A 84 -28.47 -5.73 1.17
C ASN A 84 -29.31 -7.01 1.34
N ASP A 85 -28.70 -8.19 1.43
CA ASP A 85 -29.42 -9.47 1.45
C ASP A 85 -29.97 -9.83 2.84
N ASN A 86 -29.14 -9.75 3.89
CA ASN A 86 -29.57 -10.02 5.27
C ASN A 86 -28.56 -9.47 6.30
N PRO A 87 -28.89 -8.40 7.04
CA PRO A 87 -27.97 -7.76 8.00
C PRO A 87 -27.43 -8.70 9.11
N ASN A 88 -28.11 -9.81 9.37
CA ASN A 88 -27.76 -10.79 10.40
C ASN A 88 -26.89 -11.96 9.86
N ALA A 89 -26.65 -12.05 8.56
CA ALA A 89 -25.90 -13.13 7.92
C ALA A 89 -24.40 -12.84 7.74
N VAL A 90 -23.88 -11.78 8.38
CA VAL A 90 -22.45 -11.46 8.33
C VAL A 90 -21.67 -12.55 9.06
N ASP A 91 -21.10 -13.45 8.26
CA ASP A 91 -20.42 -14.66 8.70
C ASP A 91 -19.14 -14.34 9.49
N HIS A 92 -18.86 -15.12 10.52
CA HIS A 92 -17.75 -14.89 11.45
C HIS A 92 -16.38 -15.04 10.77
N ASP A 93 -16.31 -15.89 9.75
CA ASP A 93 -15.08 -16.17 9.01
C ASP A 93 -14.61 -14.96 8.18
N LYS A 94 -15.50 -14.07 7.74
CA LYS A 94 -15.11 -12.93 6.89
C LYS A 94 -14.74 -11.65 7.65
N PHE A 95 -15.09 -11.59 8.94
CA PHE A 95 -14.41 -10.68 9.85
C PHE A 95 -12.90 -10.97 9.93
N SER A 96 -12.48 -12.21 9.68
CA SER A 96 -11.06 -12.57 9.66
C SER A 96 -10.33 -11.98 8.45
N ASP A 97 -10.97 -11.89 7.27
CA ASP A 97 -10.40 -11.25 6.08
C ASP A 97 -10.11 -9.77 6.33
N HIS A 98 -11.02 -9.05 6.99
CA HIS A 98 -10.78 -7.67 7.36
C HIS A 98 -9.56 -7.49 8.30
N LYS A 99 -9.37 -8.43 9.24
CA LYS A 99 -8.18 -8.43 10.10
C LYS A 99 -6.92 -8.68 9.27
N ASN A 100 -6.96 -9.63 8.32
CA ASN A 100 -5.84 -9.89 7.41
C ASN A 100 -5.50 -8.64 6.59
N HIS A 101 -6.49 -7.95 6.02
CA HIS A 101 -6.27 -6.70 5.30
C HIS A 101 -5.60 -5.63 6.17
N ARG A 102 -6.04 -5.48 7.42
CA ARG A 102 -5.43 -4.54 8.37
C ARG A 102 -3.95 -4.85 8.61
N GLU A 103 -3.62 -6.11 8.83
CA GLU A 103 -2.25 -6.57 9.06
C GLU A 103 -1.38 -6.37 7.81
N SER A 104 -1.93 -6.67 6.63
CA SER A 104 -1.25 -6.46 5.34
C SER A 104 -0.98 -4.99 5.08
N ILE A 105 -1.95 -4.10 5.35
CA ILE A 105 -1.75 -2.64 5.24
C ILE A 105 -0.69 -2.15 6.21
N ALA A 106 -0.73 -2.57 7.48
CA ALA A 106 0.26 -2.17 8.47
C ALA A 106 1.68 -2.63 8.07
N THR A 107 1.79 -3.84 7.52
CA THR A 107 3.07 -4.38 7.02
C THR A 107 3.57 -3.56 5.82
N PHE A 108 2.67 -3.27 4.87
CA PHE A 108 2.99 -2.42 3.72
C PHE A 108 3.46 -1.03 4.16
N GLU A 109 2.75 -0.37 5.08
CA GLU A 109 3.13 0.96 5.59
C GLU A 109 4.53 0.97 6.19
N LYS A 110 4.89 -0.10 6.92
CA LYS A 110 6.23 -0.26 7.48
C LYS A 110 7.28 -0.41 6.38
N LEU A 111 7.08 -1.35 5.45
CA LEU A 111 8.03 -1.59 4.34
C LEU A 111 8.21 -0.34 3.47
N PHE A 112 7.12 0.38 3.20
CA PHE A 112 7.16 1.61 2.44
C PHE A 112 7.94 2.70 3.18
N LYS A 113 7.76 2.80 4.50
CA LYS A 113 8.53 3.75 5.33
C LYS A 113 10.03 3.44 5.26
N ASP A 114 10.41 2.18 5.41
CA ASP A 114 11.81 1.76 5.37
C ASP A 114 12.42 2.10 3.99
N LEU A 115 11.70 1.80 2.89
CA LEU A 115 12.11 2.18 1.53
C LEU A 115 12.27 3.70 1.36
N ARG A 116 11.35 4.50 1.94
CA ARG A 116 11.42 5.97 1.89
C ARG A 116 12.69 6.47 2.59
N GLU A 117 13.00 5.95 3.76
CA GLU A 117 14.19 6.35 4.53
C GLU A 117 15.47 6.01 3.75
N GLU A 118 15.57 4.80 3.23
CA GLU A 118 16.71 4.39 2.39
C GLU A 118 16.87 5.26 1.13
N LEU A 119 15.76 5.62 0.49
CA LEU A 119 15.78 6.49 -0.68
C LEU A 119 16.24 7.91 -0.31
N ILE A 120 15.75 8.48 0.79
CA ILE A 120 16.18 9.81 1.25
C ILE A 120 17.69 9.84 1.50
N ASP A 121 18.23 8.81 2.15
CA ASP A 121 19.67 8.70 2.39
C ASP A 121 20.46 8.61 1.08
N PHE A 122 19.96 7.86 0.09
CA PHE A 122 20.55 7.82 -1.24
C PHE A 122 20.51 9.20 -1.92
N LEU A 123 19.35 9.86 -1.95
CA LEU A 123 19.19 11.17 -2.59
C LEU A 123 20.09 12.23 -1.92
N SER A 124 20.25 12.18 -0.60
CA SER A 124 21.11 13.13 0.14
C SER A 124 22.59 13.08 -0.25
N LYS A 125 23.05 11.95 -0.80
CA LYS A 125 24.45 11.74 -1.20
C LYS A 125 24.73 12.16 -2.64
N TRP A 126 23.71 12.15 -3.51
CA TRP A 126 23.89 12.19 -4.97
C TRP A 126 23.10 13.28 -5.68
N MET A 127 22.25 14.03 -4.96
CA MET A 127 21.48 15.17 -5.47
C MET A 127 22.13 16.50 -5.09
#